data_AF-A0A968W7U1-F1
#
_entry.id   AF-A0A968W7U1-F1
#
_cell.length_a   1.000
_cell.length_b   1.000
_cell.length_c   1.000
_cell.angle_alpha   90.00
_cell.angle_beta   90.00
_cell.angle_gamma   90.00
#
_symmetry.space_group_name_H-M   'P 1'
#
loop_
_entity.id
_entity.type
_entity.pdbx_description
1 polymer ?
#
loop_
_entity_poly.entity_id
_entity_poly.type
_entity_poly.pdbx_seq_one_letter_code
_entity_poly.pdbx_strand_id
1 'polypeptide(L)' 'MEQLKLIVQVADKDKAEMLTKILTSLDFVKSVELVEHKPSISDDEQDFFSLAGLWENRDITTDSIRQQAWIENFQ' A
#
# COMPACT_ATOMS: atom_id res chain seq x y z
N MET A 1 -1.82 22.02 31.20
CA MET A 1 -2.79 22.45 30.17
C MET A 1 -3.07 21.23 29.31
N GLU A 2 -4.28 20.70 29.35
CA GLU A 2 -4.66 19.59 28.46
C GLU A 2 -4.76 20.09 27.02
N GLN A 3 -4.24 19.29 26.08
CA GLN A 3 -4.32 19.57 24.65
C GLN A 3 -5.11 18.44 24.00
N LEU A 4 -6.24 18.79 23.38
CA LEU A 4 -7.07 17.87 22.64
C LEU A 4 -6.58 17.80 21.19
N LYS A 5 -6.45 16.59 20.65
CA LYS A 5 -6.04 16.34 19.26
C LYS A 5 -7.20 15.72 18.49
N LEU A 6 -7.60 16.37 17.41
CA LEU A 6 -8.59 15.88 16.45
C LEU A 6 -7.86 15.54 15.14
N ILE A 7 -8.11 14.35 14.59
CA ILE A 7 -7.57 13.92 13.30
C ILE A 7 -8.76 13.64 12.37
N VAL A 8 -8.78 14.29 11.21
CA VAL A 8 -9.84 14.14 10.20
C VAL A 8 -9.21 13.65 8.91
N GLN A 9 -9.70 12.53 8.39
CA GLN A 9 -9.31 12.04 7.06
C GLN A 9 -10.32 12.54 6.04
N VAL A 10 -9.84 13.23 5.01
CA VAL A 10 -10.66 13.82 3.96
C VAL A 10 -10.17 13.26 2.62
N ALA A 11 -11.08 12.67 1.84
CA ALA A 11 -10.75 12.07 0.55
C ALA A 11 -10.61 13.09 -0.59
N ASP A 12 -11.15 14.29 -0.40
CA ASP A 12 -11.29 15.33 -1.41
C ASP A 12 -10.44 16.54 -1.03
N LYS A 13 -9.47 16.88 -1.88
CA LYS A 13 -8.48 17.93 -1.62
C LYS A 13 -9.12 19.32 -1.50
N ASP A 14 -10.06 19.65 -2.38
CA ASP A 14 -10.71 20.96 -2.38
C ASP A 14 -11.54 21.16 -1.10
N LYS A 15 -12.22 20.09 -0.65
CA LYS A 15 -12.95 20.09 0.63
C LYS A 15 -12.02 20.14 1.83
N ALA A 16 -10.84 19.52 1.77
CA ALA A 16 -9.84 19.58 2.83
C ALA A 16 -9.35 21.03 3.03
N GLU A 17 -9.06 21.75 1.94
CA GLU A 17 -8.67 23.16 2.02
C GLU A 17 -9.77 24.05 2.62
N MET A 18 -11.03 23.80 2.25
CA MET A 18 -12.18 24.51 2.83
C MET A 18 -12.29 24.25 4.35
N LEU A 19 -12.16 22.99 4.77
CA LEU A 19 -12.17 22.59 6.18
C LEU A 19 -11.03 23.24 6.97
N THR A 20 -9.82 23.28 6.41
CA THR A 20 -8.68 23.95 7.02
C THR A 20 -8.97 25.43 7.27
N LYS A 21 -9.53 26.14 6.28
CA LYS A 21 -9.90 27.56 6.44
C LYS A 21 -10.91 27.77 7.57
N ILE A 22 -11.90 26.89 7.68
CA ILE A 22 -12.90 26.95 8.77
C ILE A 22 -12.22 26.69 10.11
N LEU A 23 -11.41 25.63 10.22
CA LEU A 23 -10.72 25.28 11.47
C LEU A 23 -9.76 26.39 11.94
N THR A 24 -9.06 27.06 11.03
CA THR A 24 -8.19 28.19 11.36
C THR A 24 -8.96 29.43 11.86
N SER A 25 -10.24 29.56 11.52
CA SER A 25 -11.07 30.68 11.99
C SER A 25 -11.60 30.52 13.42
N LEU A 26 -11.47 29.32 14.01
CA LEU A 26 -11.95 29.01 15.35
C LEU A 26 -10.91 29.44 16.39
N ASP A 27 -11.33 30.22 17.38
CA ASP A 27 -10.48 30.81 18.44
C ASP A 27 -9.82 29.78 19.37
N PHE A 28 -10.38 28.59 19.47
CA PHE A 28 -9.84 27.48 20.28
C PHE A 28 -8.87 26.58 19.52
N VAL A 29 -8.70 26.77 18.20
CA VAL A 29 -7.78 25.95 17.38
C VAL A 29 -6.40 26.59 17.37
N LYS A 30 -5.43 25.92 18.01
CA LYS A 30 -4.05 26.41 18.10
C LYS A 30 -3.23 26.14 16.84
N SER A 31 -3.48 25.01 16.18
CA SER A 31 -2.72 24.57 15.00
C SER A 31 -3.56 23.65 14.12
N VAL A 32 -3.43 23.80 12.80
CA VAL A 32 -4.02 22.89 11.81
C VAL A 32 -2.89 22.37 10.93
N GLU A 33 -2.75 21.05 10.82
CA GLU A 33 -1.76 20.39 9.99
C GLU A 33 -2.46 19.64 8.86
N LEU A 34 -2.11 19.95 7.61
CA LEU A 34 -2.59 19.22 6.44
C LEU A 34 -1.49 18.27 5.99
N VAL A 35 -1.71 16.97 6.23
CA VAL A 35 -0.78 15.92 5.83
C VAL A 35 -1.36 15.24 4.59
N GLU A 36 -0.76 15.49 3.43
CA GLU A 36 -1.05 14.69 2.25
C GLU A 36 -0.45 13.29 2.46
N HIS A 37 -1.30 12.31 2.74
CA HIS A 37 -0.88 10.91 2.73
C HIS A 37 -0.69 10.48 1.28
N LYS A 38 0.47 10.81 0.70
CA LYS A 38 0.92 10.09 -0.49
C LYS A 38 1.04 8.63 -0.06
N PRO A 39 0.32 7.69 -0.68
CA PRO A 39 0.66 6.29 -0.49
C PRO A 39 2.14 6.19 -0.82
N SER A 40 2.96 5.83 0.17
CA SER A 40 4.26 5.27 -0.13
C SER A 40 3.92 4.05 -0.98
N ILE A 41 4.12 4.16 -2.28
CA ILE A 41 4.38 2.97 -3.08
C ILE A 41 5.59 2.39 -2.36
N SER A 42 5.35 1.37 -1.54
CA SER A 42 6.42 0.61 -0.95
C SER A 42 7.23 0.10 -2.14
N ASP A 43 8.52 0.44 -2.20
CA ASP A 43 9.49 -0.18 -3.11
C ASP A 43 9.57 -1.72 -2.91
N ASP A 44 8.78 -2.27 -2.00
CA ASP A 44 8.54 -3.69 -1.77
C ASP A 44 7.72 -4.36 -2.89
N GLU A 45 7.28 -3.64 -3.93
CA GLU A 45 6.93 -4.27 -5.21
C GLU A 45 8.23 -4.79 -5.84
N GLN A 46 8.66 -5.98 -5.41
CA GLN A 46 9.71 -6.71 -6.11
C GLN A 46 9.34 -6.76 -7.58
N ASP A 47 10.15 -6.10 -8.41
CA ASP A 47 9.91 -6.00 -9.85
C ASP A 47 9.66 -7.40 -10.40
N PHE A 48 8.56 -7.60 -11.13
CA PHE A 48 8.11 -8.90 -11.62
C PHE A 48 9.23 -9.65 -12.34
N PHE A 49 10.12 -8.92 -13.02
CA PHE A 49 11.28 -9.47 -13.71
C PHE A 49 12.46 -9.82 -12.79
N SER A 50 12.54 -9.27 -11.58
CA SER A 50 13.50 -9.71 -10.55
C SER A 50 13.27 -11.18 -10.13
N LEU A 51 12.05 -11.68 -10.32
CA LEU A 51 11.67 -13.07 -10.02
C LEU A 51 11.92 -14.03 -11.20
N ALA A 52 12.23 -13.53 -12.40
CA ALA A 52 12.35 -14.34 -13.61
C ALA A 52 13.57 -15.29 -13.60
N GLY A 53 14.57 -15.04 -12.74
CA GLY A 53 15.75 -15.90 -12.57
C GLY A 53 15.55 -17.10 -11.64
N LEU A 54 14.41 -17.22 -10.96
CA LEU A 54 14.16 -18.31 -9.99
C LEU A 54 14.22 -19.71 -10.61
N TRP A 55 14.05 -19.79 -11.93
CA TRP A 55 13.98 -21.05 -12.69
C TRP A 55 15.18 -21.27 -13.62
N GLU A 56 16.12 -20.31 -13.72
CA GLU A 56 17.22 -20.33 -14.69
C GLU A 56 18.11 -21.58 -14.58
N ASN A 57 18.27 -22.12 -13.37
CA ASN A 57 19.08 -23.32 -13.09
C ASN A 57 18.23 -24.56 -12.76
N ARG A 58 16.93 -24.54 -13.07
CA ARG A 58 16.07 -25.72 -12.87
C ARG A 58 15.77 -26.37 -14.21
N ASP A 59 15.98 -27.68 -14.28
CA ASP A 59 15.59 -28.49 -15.44
C ASP A 59 14.07 -28.73 -15.42
N ILE A 60 13.33 -27.71 -15.85
CA ILE A 60 11.87 -27.72 -15.88
C ILE A 60 11.41 -27.78 -17.31
N THR A 61 10.84 -28.94 -17.65
CA THR A 61 10.15 -29.15 -18.91
C THR A 61 8.66 -29.25 -18.65
N THR A 62 7.84 -28.97 -19.66
CA THR A 62 6.38 -29.14 -19.54
C THR A 62 6.02 -30.58 -19.16
N ASP A 63 6.81 -31.56 -19.62
CA ASP A 63 6.60 -32.97 -19.31
C ASP A 63 6.97 -33.31 -17.87
N SER A 64 8.05 -32.77 -17.31
CA SER A 64 8.40 -32.99 -15.89
C SER A 64 7.37 -32.39 -14.95
N ILE A 65 6.82 -31.21 -15.27
CA ILE A 65 5.71 -30.59 -14.51
C ILE A 65 4.47 -31.48 -14.57
N ARG A 66 4.10 -31.97 -15.76
CA ARG A 66 2.90 -32.80 -15.93
C ARG A 66 3.04 -34.13 -15.18
N GLN A 67 4.21 -34.76 -15.21
CA GLN A 67 4.45 -35.99 -14.46
C GLN A 67 4.36 -35.77 -12.95
N GLN A 68 4.88 -34.66 -12.42
CA GLN A 68 4.83 -34.35 -10.99
C GLN A 68 3.44 -33.90 -10.51
N ALA A 69 2.70 -33.14 -11.34
CA ALA A 69 1.38 -32.64 -10.98
C ALA A 69 0.31 -33.74 -10.97
N TRP A 70 0.53 -34.80 -11.74
CA TRP A 70 -0.40 -35.92 -11.89
C TRP A 70 0.16 -37.22 -11.32
N ILE A 71 0.97 -37.14 -10.24
CA ILE A 71 1.22 -38.32 -9.38
C ILE A 71 -0.09 -38.60 -8.64
N GLU A 72 -1.02 -39.25 -9.34
CA GLU A 72 -2.08 -39.97 -8.69
C GLU A 72 -1.39 -41.13 -7.95
N ASN A 73 -1.43 -41.08 -6.62
CA ASN A 73 -1.06 -42.21 -5.76
C ASN A 73 -1.94 -43.41 -6.11
N PHE A 74 -1.59 -44.15 -7.15
CA PHE A 74 -2.09 -45.50 -7.37
C PHE A 74 -1.12 -46.46 -6.69
N GLN A 75 -1.60 -47.02 -5.57
CA GLN A 75 -1.03 -48.20 -4.90
C GLN A 75 -0.94 -49.39 -5.86
#